data_AF-A0A8S3QAK9-F1
#
_entry.id   AF-A0A8S3QAK9-F1
#
_cell.length_a   1.000
_cell.length_b   1.000
_cell.length_c   1.000
_cell.angle_alpha   90.00
_cell.angle_beta   90.00
_cell.angle_gamma   90.00
#
_symmetry.space_group_name_H-M   'P 1'
#
loop_
_entity.id
_entity.type
_entity.pdbx_description
1 polymer ?
#
loop_
_entity_poly.entity_id
_entity_poly.type
_entity_poly.pdbx_seq_one_letter_code
_entity_poly.pdbx_strand_id
1 'polypeptide(L)'
;MADFEKKIRLVNEIKLVLATINKLRGTEFRILKPAQFLCIREALIRDTLAVLPTGYGKSLIFETLPYFRNSSILVISPLNSIIEEQLVRYGDKAVHLNSDIVRCLKTGVLSETCQADIEKLKSCSFLTSWVTQNSLLTKLCLDFLSQRNGRVKSLI
;
A
#
# COMPACT_ATOMS: atom_id res chain seq x y z
N MET A 1 -32.46 -0.63 -2.26
CA MET A 1 -31.91 -1.95 -2.65
C MET A 1 -30.46 -1.88 -3.09
N ALA A 2 -30.06 -0.96 -4.00
CA ALA A 2 -28.68 -0.88 -4.50
C ALA A 2 -27.58 -0.64 -3.43
N ASP A 3 -27.87 0.14 -2.38
CA ASP A 3 -26.89 0.41 -1.30
C ASP A 3 -26.59 -0.82 -0.44
N PHE A 4 -27.64 -1.59 -0.10
CA PHE A 4 -27.51 -2.83 0.65
C PHE A 4 -26.68 -3.88 -0.10
N GLU A 5 -26.91 -4.01 -1.41
CA GLU A 5 -26.15 -4.93 -2.25
C GLU A 5 -24.66 -4.55 -2.35
N LYS A 6 -24.35 -3.25 -2.51
CA LYS A 6 -22.98 -2.75 -2.48
C LYS A 6 -22.29 -3.06 -1.15
N LYS A 7 -23.01 -2.92 -0.04
CA LYS A 7 -22.49 -3.22 1.30
C LYS A 7 -22.18 -4.71 1.46
N ILE A 8 -23.06 -5.60 0.97
CA ILE A 8 -22.81 -7.06 0.98
C ILE A 8 -21.58 -7.41 0.14
N ARG A 9 -21.46 -6.86 -1.07
CA ARG A 9 -20.31 -7.11 -1.94
C ARG A 9 -19.00 -6.72 -1.27
N LEU A 10 -18.94 -5.51 -0.70
CA LEU A 10 -17.74 -5.03 0.01
C LEU A 10 -17.37 -5.93 1.19
N VAL A 11 -18.35 -6.40 1.96
CA VAL A 11 -18.10 -7.32 3.08
C VAL A 11 -17.52 -8.66 2.59
N ASN A 12 -18.01 -9.18 1.47
CA ASN A 12 -17.49 -10.43 0.90
C ASN A 12 -16.06 -10.24 0.35
N GLU A 13 -15.79 -9.13 -0.34
CA GLU A 13 -14.44 -8.79 -0.80
C GLU A 13 -13.48 -8.67 0.38
N ILE A 14 -13.86 -7.96 1.45
CA ILE A 14 -13.05 -7.84 2.67
C ILE A 14 -12.70 -9.21 3.25
N LYS A 15 -13.64 -10.16 3.29
CA LYS A 15 -13.36 -11.53 3.79
C LYS A 15 -12.30 -12.24 2.94
N LEU A 16 -12.36 -12.12 1.62
CA LEU A 16 -11.36 -12.70 0.71
C LEU A 16 -9.98 -12.06 0.90
N VAL A 17 -9.95 -10.73 1.07
CA VAL A 17 -8.72 -10.00 1.33
C VAL A 17 -8.12 -10.39 2.68
N LEU A 18 -8.94 -10.50 3.73
CA LEU A 18 -8.49 -10.93 5.05
C LEU A 18 -7.94 -12.36 5.02
N ALA A 19 -8.54 -13.29 4.27
CA ALA A 19 -7.99 -14.62 4.10
C ALA A 19 -6.58 -14.59 3.46
N THR A 20 -6.38 -13.70 2.49
CA THR A 20 -5.07 -13.50 1.85
C THR A 20 -4.05 -12.93 2.83
N ILE A 21 -4.43 -11.91 3.60
CA ILE A 21 -3.57 -11.29 4.62
C ILE A 21 -3.23 -12.28 5.74
N ASN A 22 -4.21 -13.06 6.19
CA ASN A 22 -4.02 -14.11 7.19
C ASN A 22 -2.96 -15.11 6.77
N LYS A 23 -3.04 -15.59 5.52
CA LYS A 23 -2.03 -16.48 4.94
C LYS A 23 -0.64 -15.84 4.88
N LEU A 24 -0.56 -14.56 4.54
CA LEU A 24 0.72 -13.84 4.45
C LEU A 24 1.35 -13.56 5.82
N ARG A 25 0.54 -13.27 6.83
CA ARG A 25 1.03 -12.84 8.16
C ARG A 25 1.07 -13.97 9.19
N GLY A 26 0.53 -15.15 8.89
CA GLY A 26 0.28 -16.16 9.91
C GLY A 26 -0.67 -15.67 11.00
N THR A 27 -1.74 -14.97 10.60
CA THR A 27 -2.72 -14.37 11.51
C THR A 27 -4.12 -14.91 11.24
N GLU A 28 -5.07 -14.61 12.13
CA GLU A 28 -6.46 -15.07 12.03
C GLU A 28 -7.46 -13.92 12.15
N PHE A 29 -7.29 -12.86 11.36
CA PHE A 29 -8.29 -11.80 11.28
C PHE A 29 -9.58 -12.34 10.67
N ARG A 30 -10.65 -12.37 11.47
CA ARG A 30 -11.99 -12.80 11.02
C ARG A 30 -12.82 -11.63 10.50
N ILE A 31 -12.71 -10.48 11.15
CA ILE A 31 -13.52 -9.29 10.88
C ILE A 31 -12.66 -8.04 11.12
N LEU A 32 -12.87 -7.01 10.31
CA LEU A 32 -12.30 -5.68 10.57
C LEU A 32 -12.99 -5.00 11.75
N LYS A 33 -12.22 -4.24 12.54
CA LYS A 33 -12.80 -3.35 13.55
C LYS A 33 -13.67 -2.28 12.85
N PRO A 34 -14.71 -1.74 13.52
CA PRO A 34 -15.64 -0.79 12.90
C PRO A 34 -14.97 0.39 12.22
N ALA A 35 -13.98 1.03 12.86
CA ALA A 35 -13.28 2.17 12.27
C ALA A 35 -12.40 1.78 11.07
N GLN A 36 -11.81 0.57 11.06
CA GLN A 36 -11.04 0.08 9.91
C GLN A 36 -11.94 -0.13 8.69
N PHE A 37 -13.10 -0.74 8.88
CA PHE A 37 -14.09 -0.94 7.82
C PHE A 37 -14.53 0.39 7.22
N LEU A 38 -14.86 1.38 8.07
CA LEU A 38 -15.24 2.71 7.62
C LEU A 38 -14.12 3.36 6.80
N CYS A 39 -12.87 3.33 7.28
CA CYS A 39 -11.74 3.91 6.56
C CYS A 39 -11.56 3.30 5.17
N ILE A 40 -11.61 1.97 5.05
CA ILE A 40 -11.47 1.30 3.76
C ILE A 40 -12.62 1.69 2.83
N ARG A 41 -13.86 1.62 3.32
CA ARG A 41 -15.05 1.98 2.53
C ARG A 41 -14.93 3.39 1.96
N GLU A 42 -14.57 4.36 2.80
CA GLU A 42 -14.45 5.75 2.37
C GLU A 42 -13.25 5.96 1.43
N ALA A 43 -12.08 5.38 1.74
CA ALA A 43 -10.86 5.52 0.93
C ALA A 43 -11.01 4.94 -0.49
N LEU A 44 -11.84 3.90 -0.65
CA LEU A 44 -12.16 3.35 -1.97
C LEU A 44 -12.95 4.31 -2.86
N ILE A 45 -13.69 5.26 -2.27
CA ILE A 45 -14.60 6.16 -2.97
C ILE A 45 -13.98 7.56 -3.10
N ARG A 46 -13.36 8.06 -2.04
CA ARG A 46 -12.89 9.45 -1.91
C ARG A 46 -11.63 9.55 -1.05
N ASP A 47 -11.03 10.72 -1.06
CA ASP A 47 -9.92 11.03 -0.16
C ASP A 47 -10.42 11.05 1.29
N THR A 48 -9.64 10.43 2.18
CA THR A 48 -10.11 10.11 3.53
C THR A 48 -9.00 10.41 4.55
N LEU A 49 -9.30 11.27 5.51
CA LEU A 49 -8.48 11.46 6.71
C LEU A 49 -8.96 10.51 7.81
N ALA A 50 -8.11 9.56 8.19
CA ALA A 50 -8.44 8.52 9.17
C ALA A 50 -7.63 8.70 10.46
N VAL A 51 -8.28 9.22 11.51
CA VAL A 51 -7.63 9.42 12.82
C VAL A 51 -8.00 8.28 13.77
N LEU A 52 -7.07 7.34 13.96
CA LEU A 52 -7.25 6.16 14.82
C LEU A 52 -6.15 6.11 15.91
N PRO A 53 -6.46 5.63 17.13
CA PRO A 53 -5.47 5.56 18.21
C PRO A 53 -4.33 4.57 17.89
N THR A 54 -3.20 4.72 18.59
CA THR A 54 -2.06 3.78 18.50
C THR A 54 -2.51 2.38 18.93
N GLY A 55 -1.97 1.33 18.29
CA GLY A 55 -2.38 -0.05 18.57
C GLY A 55 -3.76 -0.45 18.03
N TYR A 56 -4.55 0.48 17.45
CA TYR A 56 -5.86 0.11 16.88
C TYR A 56 -5.76 -0.87 15.70
N GLY A 57 -4.59 -0.94 15.05
CA GLY A 57 -4.34 -1.77 13.87
C GLY A 57 -4.51 -1.00 12.56
N LYS A 58 -4.00 0.24 12.52
CA LYS A 58 -4.03 1.10 11.32
C LYS A 58 -3.43 0.40 10.10
N SER A 59 -2.43 -0.46 10.32
CA SER A 59 -1.75 -1.15 9.23
C SER A 59 -2.66 -1.99 8.36
N LEU A 60 -3.62 -2.68 8.96
CA LEU A 60 -4.58 -3.50 8.22
C LEU A 60 -5.39 -2.69 7.18
N ILE A 61 -5.55 -1.38 7.35
CA ILE A 61 -6.23 -0.52 6.37
C ILE A 61 -5.41 -0.42 5.08
N PHE A 62 -4.15 -0.02 5.16
CA PHE A 62 -3.30 0.08 3.98
C PHE A 62 -2.89 -1.29 3.45
N GLU A 63 -2.87 -2.33 4.27
CA GLU A 63 -2.60 -3.70 3.78
C GLU A 63 -3.75 -4.28 2.95
N THR A 64 -4.99 -3.89 3.24
CA THR A 64 -6.18 -4.40 2.55
C THR A 64 -6.49 -3.59 1.28
N LEU A 65 -6.30 -2.27 1.32
CA LEU A 65 -6.63 -1.34 0.23
C LEU A 65 -6.14 -1.74 -1.16
N PRO A 66 -4.88 -2.17 -1.34
CA PRO A 66 -4.37 -2.62 -2.61
C PRO A 66 -5.31 -3.63 -3.30
N TYR A 67 -5.85 -4.59 -2.55
CA TYR A 67 -6.55 -5.79 -3.07
C TYR A 67 -7.90 -5.48 -3.71
N PHE A 68 -8.49 -4.32 -3.43
CA PHE A 68 -9.79 -3.92 -3.98
C PHE A 68 -9.70 -3.30 -5.36
N ARG A 69 -8.55 -2.76 -5.74
CA ARG A 69 -8.39 -1.97 -6.97
C ARG A 69 -7.36 -2.54 -7.92
N ASN A 70 -6.74 -3.68 -7.58
CA ASN A 70 -5.56 -4.21 -8.27
C ASN A 70 -4.53 -3.09 -8.53
N SER A 71 -4.35 -2.23 -7.53
CA SER A 71 -3.55 -1.01 -7.64
C SER A 71 -2.39 -1.05 -6.66
N SER A 72 -1.27 -0.49 -7.06
CA SER A 72 -0.18 -0.21 -6.12
C SER A 72 -0.59 0.88 -5.13
N ILE A 73 -0.11 0.76 -3.90
CA ILE A 73 -0.24 1.82 -2.89
C ILE A 73 1.12 2.40 -2.56
N LEU A 74 1.13 3.69 -2.26
CA LEU A 74 2.29 4.39 -1.74
C LEU A 74 2.02 4.74 -0.28
N VAL A 75 2.79 4.14 0.63
CA VAL A 75 2.75 4.44 2.05
C VAL A 75 3.95 5.32 2.40
N ILE A 76 3.68 6.48 2.99
CA ILE A 76 4.71 7.42 3.40
C ILE A 76 4.86 7.32 4.92
N SER A 77 6.07 7.02 5.39
CA SER A 77 6.34 6.90 6.83
C SER A 77 7.53 7.80 7.23
N PRO A 78 7.46 8.48 8.39
CA PRO A 78 8.58 9.27 8.91
C PRO A 78 9.81 8.42 9.29
N LEU A 79 9.59 7.16 9.68
CA LEU A 79 10.62 6.35 10.31
C LEU A 79 11.00 5.17 9.40
N ASN A 80 12.29 5.10 9.06
CA ASN A 80 12.86 3.98 8.30
C ASN A 80 12.68 2.65 9.04
N SER A 81 12.74 2.64 10.37
CA SER A 81 12.51 1.42 11.17
C SER A 81 11.12 0.81 10.94
N ILE A 82 10.09 1.65 10.81
CA ILE A 82 8.74 1.18 10.47
C ILE A 82 8.71 0.61 9.05
N ILE A 83 9.38 1.28 8.11
CA ILE A 83 9.45 0.84 6.71
C ILE A 83 10.13 -0.53 6.64
N GLU A 84 11.30 -0.69 7.25
CA GLU A 84 12.07 -1.94 7.28
C GLU A 84 11.27 -3.09 7.89
N GLU A 85 10.57 -2.86 9.02
CA GLU A 85 9.68 -3.88 9.61
C GLU A 85 8.60 -4.33 8.62
N GLN A 86 8.01 -3.40 7.86
CA GLN A 86 7.01 -3.75 6.86
C GLN A 86 7.63 -4.46 5.64
N LEU A 87 8.82 -4.07 5.18
CA LEU A 87 9.49 -4.77 4.08
C LEU A 87 9.77 -6.23 4.42
N VAL A 88 10.26 -6.50 5.63
CA VAL A 88 10.48 -7.88 6.10
C VAL A 88 9.15 -8.65 6.13
N ARG A 89 8.07 -8.00 6.59
CA ARG A 89 6.74 -8.62 6.65
C ARG A 89 6.15 -8.93 5.27
N TYR A 90 6.36 -8.07 4.27
CA TYR A 90 5.77 -8.24 2.94
C TYR A 90 6.68 -8.96 1.94
N GLY A 91 7.98 -9.07 2.22
CA GLY A 91 8.96 -9.67 1.33
C GLY A 91 8.80 -9.14 -0.09
N ASP A 92 8.56 -10.03 -1.03
CA ASP A 92 8.45 -9.73 -2.47
C ASP A 92 7.23 -8.91 -2.90
N LYS A 93 6.36 -8.53 -1.95
CA LYS A 93 5.16 -7.72 -2.22
C LYS A 93 5.30 -6.24 -1.83
N ALA A 94 6.45 -5.85 -1.27
CA ALA A 94 6.74 -4.47 -0.92
C ALA A 94 8.15 -4.04 -1.36
N VAL A 95 8.29 -2.77 -1.74
CA VAL A 95 9.58 -2.17 -2.10
C VAL A 95 9.74 -0.87 -1.32
N HIS A 96 10.95 -0.61 -0.83
CA HIS A 96 11.29 0.66 -0.23
C HIS A 96 11.87 1.58 -1.29
N LEU A 97 11.13 2.63 -1.64
CA LEU A 97 11.55 3.63 -2.59
C LEU A 97 12.46 4.65 -1.90
N ASN A 98 13.77 4.35 -1.92
CA ASN A 98 14.82 5.24 -1.42
C ASN A 98 15.37 6.16 -2.54
N SER A 99 16.37 6.97 -2.20
CA SER A 99 17.03 7.88 -3.15
C SER A 99 17.67 7.18 -4.34
N ASP A 100 18.21 5.98 -4.13
CA ASP A 100 18.92 5.25 -5.18
C ASP A 100 17.96 4.77 -6.25
N ILE A 101 16.84 4.17 -5.86
CA ILE A 101 15.79 3.76 -6.81
C ILE A 101 15.26 4.97 -7.57
N VAL A 102 14.98 6.08 -6.87
CA VAL A 102 14.49 7.30 -7.53
C VAL A 102 15.50 7.84 -8.54
N ARG A 103 16.78 7.82 -8.21
CA ARG A 103 17.86 8.19 -9.14
C ARG A 103 17.90 7.24 -10.34
N CYS A 104 17.88 5.94 -10.09
CA CYS A 104 17.88 4.91 -11.14
C CYS A 104 16.69 5.06 -12.10
N LEU A 105 15.49 5.36 -11.57
CA LEU A 105 14.29 5.59 -12.36
C LEU A 105 14.37 6.85 -13.23
N LYS A 106 15.06 7.90 -12.77
CA LYS A 106 15.26 9.15 -13.53
C LYS A 106 16.31 9.03 -14.61
N THR A 107 17.46 8.45 -14.28
CA THR A 107 18.62 8.42 -15.17
C THR A 107 18.59 7.23 -16.12
N GLY A 108 17.78 6.21 -15.83
CA GLY A 108 17.80 4.93 -16.52
C GLY A 108 19.04 4.08 -16.22
N VAL A 109 19.95 4.57 -15.37
CA VAL A 109 21.18 3.87 -14.98
C VAL A 109 20.90 3.08 -13.71
N LEU A 110 20.95 1.75 -13.83
CA LEU A 110 20.78 0.84 -12.69
C LEU A 110 22.08 0.78 -11.88
N SER A 111 21.98 0.95 -10.56
CA SER A 111 23.01 0.51 -9.62
C SER A 111 22.73 -0.93 -9.19
N GLU A 112 23.79 -1.69 -8.85
CA GLU A 112 23.65 -3.04 -8.28
C GLU A 112 22.73 -3.04 -7.05
N THR A 113 22.77 -1.97 -6.25
CA THR A 113 21.94 -1.80 -5.05
C THR A 113 20.45 -1.61 -5.32
N CYS A 114 20.06 -1.02 -6.46
CA CYS A 114 18.66 -0.70 -6.78
C CYS A 114 18.02 -1.71 -7.75
N GLN A 115 18.82 -2.62 -8.34
CA GLN A 115 18.37 -3.48 -9.45
C GLN A 115 17.25 -4.43 -9.05
N ALA A 116 17.41 -5.17 -7.95
CA ALA A 116 16.38 -6.12 -7.47
C ALA A 116 15.05 -5.42 -7.16
N ASP A 117 15.11 -4.25 -6.52
CA ASP A 117 13.92 -3.46 -6.19
C ASP A 117 13.22 -2.90 -7.44
N ILE A 118 13.98 -2.51 -8.47
CA ILE A 118 13.42 -2.04 -9.74
C ILE A 118 12.80 -3.17 -10.55
N GLU A 119 13.44 -4.34 -10.60
CA GLU A 119 12.87 -5.52 -11.26
C GLU A 119 11.57 -5.94 -10.59
N LYS A 120 11.53 -5.90 -9.25
CA LYS A 120 10.34 -6.12 -8.44
C LYS A 120 9.26 -5.08 -8.68
N LEU A 121 9.62 -3.79 -8.73
CA LEU A 121 8.71 -2.72 -9.15
C LEU A 121 8.14 -2.99 -10.55
N LYS A 122 8.95 -3.51 -11.49
CA LYS A 122 8.53 -3.82 -12.87
C LYS A 122 7.66 -5.07 -12.97
N SER A 123 7.92 -6.11 -12.19
CA SER A 123 7.23 -7.40 -12.29
C SER A 123 5.95 -7.48 -11.45
N CYS A 124 5.83 -6.71 -10.38
CA CYS A 124 4.66 -6.77 -9.52
C CYS A 124 3.45 -6.09 -10.16
N SER A 125 2.39 -6.87 -10.41
CA SER A 125 1.03 -6.37 -10.73
C SER A 125 0.42 -5.56 -9.59
N PHE A 126 1.02 -5.66 -8.40
CA PHE A 126 0.49 -5.16 -7.16
C PHE A 126 1.62 -4.95 -6.15
N LEU A 127 1.78 -3.72 -5.66
CA LEU A 127 2.90 -3.41 -4.79
C LEU A 127 2.52 -2.40 -3.71
N THR A 128 2.93 -2.70 -2.48
CA THR A 128 2.99 -1.72 -1.41
C THR A 128 4.36 -1.05 -1.47
N SER A 129 4.41 0.14 -2.06
CA SER A 129 5.62 0.95 -2.06
C SER A 129 5.70 1.78 -0.78
N TRP A 130 6.84 1.75 -0.11
CA TRP A 130 7.09 2.55 1.09
C TRP A 130 8.09 3.66 0.76
N VAL A 131 7.82 4.87 1.23
CA VAL A 131 8.72 6.03 1.07
C VAL A 131 8.99 6.64 2.43
N THR A 132 10.27 6.90 2.70
CA THR A 132 10.71 7.72 3.84
C THR A 132 10.34 9.19 3.60
N GLN A 133 10.09 9.98 4.66
CA GLN A 133 9.68 11.39 4.58
C GLN A 133 10.73 12.33 3.94
N ASN A 134 10.95 12.18 2.64
CA ASN A 134 11.68 13.14 1.82
C ASN A 134 10.71 13.62 0.73
N SER A 135 10.28 14.86 0.85
CA SER A 135 9.29 15.48 -0.04
C SER A 135 9.69 15.41 -1.52
N LEU A 136 10.99 15.44 -1.81
CA LEU A 136 11.53 15.33 -3.16
C LEU A 136 11.45 13.89 -3.67
N LEU A 137 11.74 12.90 -2.83
CA LEU A 137 11.55 11.48 -3.19
C LEU A 137 10.08 11.15 -3.42
N THR A 138 9.19 11.62 -2.52
CA THR A 138 7.74 11.41 -2.66
C THR A 138 7.22 11.94 -3.99
N LYS A 139 7.58 13.17 -4.38
CA LYS A 139 7.11 13.77 -5.64
C LYS A 139 7.56 12.95 -6.86
N LEU A 140 8.82 12.50 -6.88
CA LEU A 140 9.37 11.75 -7.99
C LEU A 140 8.78 10.34 -8.10
N CYS A 141 8.51 9.71 -6.97
CA CYS A 141 7.81 8.43 -6.92
C CYS A 141 6.37 8.58 -7.44
N LEU A 142 5.67 9.66 -7.07
CA LEU A 142 4.33 9.95 -7.59
C LEU A 142 4.35 10.15 -9.11
N ASP A 143 5.31 10.91 -9.64
CA ASP A 143 5.46 11.13 -11.08
C ASP A 143 5.67 9.79 -11.81
N PHE A 144 6.58 8.93 -11.31
CA PHE A 144 6.82 7.60 -11.88
C PHE A 144 5.59 6.68 -11.82
N LEU A 145 4.91 6.61 -10.67
CA LEU A 145 3.72 5.77 -10.51
C LEU A 145 2.55 6.27 -11.37
N SER A 146 2.41 7.59 -11.55
CA SER A 146 1.36 8.19 -12.38
C SER A 146 1.52 7.88 -13.87
N GLN A 147 2.75 7.77 -14.36
CA GLN A 147 3.05 7.36 -15.73
C GLN A 147 2.70 5.89 -15.99
N ARG A 148 2.66 5.06 -14.93
CA ARG A 148 2.41 3.63 -15.03
C ARG A 148 0.94 3.25 -14.86
N ASN A 149 0.24 3.89 -13.94
CA ASN A 149 -1.16 3.65 -13.63
C ASN A 149 -1.84 5.00 -13.42
N GLY A 150 -2.76 5.38 -14.31
CA GLY A 150 -3.35 6.73 -14.40
C GLY A 150 -4.14 7.27 -13.19
N ARG A 151 -4.04 6.69 -11.98
CA ARG A 151 -4.56 7.22 -10.72
C ARG A 151 -3.70 6.76 -9.54
N VAL A 152 -2.93 7.68 -8.95
CA VAL A 152 -2.22 7.46 -7.68
C VAL A 152 -3.05 8.05 -6.53
N LYS A 153 -3.36 7.25 -5.51
CA LYS A 153 -3.96 7.73 -4.26
C LYS A 153 -2.91 7.66 -3.15
N SER A 154 -2.62 8.79 -2.53
CA SER A 154 -1.79 8.88 -1.33
C SER A 154 -2.68 8.69 -0.10
N LEU A 155 -2.29 7.82 0.82
CA LEU A 155 -2.81 7.83 2.19
C LEU A 155 -1.72 8.41 3.10
N ILE A 156 -2.12 9.41 3.90
CA ILE A 156 -1.31 10.05 4.94
C ILE A 156 -1.72 9.44 6.29
#